data_AF-A0A961ETP1-F1
#
_entry.id   AF-A0A961ETP1-F1
#
_cell.length_a   1.000
_cell.length_b   1.000
_cell.length_c   1.000
_cell.angle_alpha   90.00
_cell.angle_beta   90.00
_cell.angle_gamma   90.00
#
_symmetry.space_group_name_H-M   'P 1'
#
loop_
_entity.id
_entity.type
_entity.pdbx_description
1 polymer ?
#
loop_
_entity_poly.entity_id
_entity_poly.type
_entity_poly.pdbx_seq_one_letter_code
_entity_poly.pdbx_strand_id
1 'polypeptide(L)'
;MNSMNLEKLLEQGEFPKTARYLNSLARATKEKFESLVANFRPSWWGRMALSTGPGGGGGILLRKIAGGMEVYYANSGPYNYLAVVERGRGSYDMRAALLRSPRARSGNSGKYIVVPMTQNRGGSPINDQNNQVNSVLRRTGHYVDQQGKKRIKYGKVETWSGKGNVFAFEQGPVKGGGMQYSFAKFVTVSQRSGGWQQKPIVGVPIENRLQKEVDRTLQTDQRLQKAIVEDAEVFLTKYFDR
;
A
#
# COMPACT_ATOMS: atom_id res chain seq x y z
N MET A 1 -48.33 0.04 21.31
CA MET A 1 -47.94 -0.56 20.01
C MET A 1 -46.42 -0.58 19.96
N ASN A 2 -45.79 -1.75 19.82
CA ASN A 2 -44.34 -1.81 19.61
C ASN A 2 -44.01 -1.05 18.32
N SER A 3 -43.12 -0.05 18.38
CA SER A 3 -42.69 0.68 17.18
C SER A 3 -42.05 -0.31 16.20
N MET A 4 -42.58 -0.41 14.99
CA MET A 4 -41.92 -1.16 13.92
C MET A 4 -40.52 -0.59 13.70
N ASN A 5 -39.51 -1.44 13.82
CA ASN A 5 -38.13 -1.07 13.54
C ASN A 5 -37.82 -1.51 12.10
N LEU A 6 -37.71 -0.55 11.19
CA LEU A 6 -37.45 -0.77 9.77
C LEU A 6 -36.09 -1.43 9.50
N GLU A 7 -35.08 -1.17 10.33
CA GLU A 7 -33.76 -1.80 10.22
C GLU A 7 -33.86 -3.31 10.45
N LYS A 8 -34.59 -3.73 11.49
CA LYS A 8 -34.84 -5.14 11.76
C LYS A 8 -35.65 -5.81 10.66
N LEU A 9 -36.65 -5.13 10.09
CA LEU A 9 -37.44 -5.66 8.98
C LEU A 9 -36.58 -5.83 7.71
N LEU A 10 -35.67 -4.89 7.44
CA LEU A 10 -34.70 -5.03 6.35
C LEU A 10 -33.75 -6.22 6.58
N GLU A 11 -33.26 -6.40 7.80
CA GLU A 11 -32.42 -7.55 8.18
C GLU A 11 -33.14 -8.89 8.08
N GLN A 12 -34.43 -8.91 8.40
CA GLN A 12 -35.31 -10.08 8.25
C GLN A 12 -35.67 -10.38 6.79
N GLY A 13 -35.28 -9.52 5.85
CA GLY A 13 -35.50 -9.71 4.43
C GLY A 13 -36.89 -9.30 3.94
N GLU A 14 -37.63 -8.49 4.71
CA GLU A 14 -38.95 -7.99 4.32
C GLU A 14 -38.87 -6.97 3.16
N PHE A 15 -37.71 -6.35 2.93
CA PHE A 15 -37.46 -5.40 1.84
C PHE A 15 -36.33 -5.85 0.91
N PRO A 16 -36.53 -6.93 0.13
CA PRO A 16 -35.47 -7.57 -0.63
C PRO A 16 -34.95 -6.74 -1.81
N LYS A 17 -35.78 -5.92 -2.47
CA LYS A 17 -35.33 -5.09 -3.61
C LYS A 17 -34.45 -3.94 -3.12
N THR A 18 -34.86 -3.30 -2.03
CA THR A 18 -34.12 -2.26 -1.33
C THR A 18 -32.77 -2.79 -0.85
N ALA A 19 -32.75 -3.96 -0.18
CA ALA A 19 -31.51 -4.61 0.26
C ALA A 19 -30.54 -4.93 -0.90
N ARG A 20 -31.06 -5.40 -2.04
CA ARG A 20 -30.25 -5.65 -3.24
C ARG A 20 -29.65 -4.37 -3.80
N TYR A 21 -30.43 -3.30 -3.89
CA TYR A 21 -29.95 -2.00 -4.35
C TYR A 21 -28.84 -1.48 -3.43
N LEU A 22 -29.05 -1.47 -2.11
CA LEU A 22 -28.06 -0.99 -1.14
C LEU A 22 -26.75 -1.80 -1.19
N ASN A 23 -26.83 -3.13 -1.38
CA ASN A 23 -25.64 -3.97 -1.56
C ASN A 23 -24.90 -3.63 -2.86
N SER A 24 -25.62 -3.38 -3.96
CA SER A 24 -25.01 -2.94 -5.23
C SER A 24 -24.31 -1.60 -5.07
N LEU A 25 -24.96 -0.63 -4.41
CA LEU A 25 -24.38 0.67 -4.11
C LEU A 25 -23.11 0.54 -3.25
N ALA A 26 -23.14 -0.28 -2.20
CA ALA A 26 -21.97 -0.52 -1.34
C ALA A 26 -20.79 -1.12 -2.13
N ARG A 27 -21.04 -2.06 -3.05
CA ARG A 27 -20.01 -2.63 -3.93
C ARG A 27 -19.42 -1.59 -4.88
N ALA A 28 -20.27 -0.79 -5.53
CA ALA A 28 -19.82 0.29 -6.40
C ALA A 28 -19.00 1.33 -5.64
N THR A 29 -19.42 1.72 -4.43
CA THR A 29 -18.67 2.62 -3.56
C THR A 29 -17.32 2.04 -3.17
N LYS A 30 -17.26 0.75 -2.79
CA LYS A 30 -15.99 0.06 -2.52
C LYS A 30 -15.05 0.12 -3.72
N GLU A 31 -15.51 -0.26 -4.91
CA GLU A 31 -14.69 -0.26 -6.13
C GLU A 31 -14.17 1.15 -6.46
N LYS A 32 -15.03 2.16 -6.31
CA LYS A 32 -14.65 3.56 -6.48
C LYS A 32 -13.60 3.99 -5.45
N PHE A 33 -13.76 3.58 -4.20
CA PHE A 33 -12.80 3.86 -3.13
C PHE A 33 -11.44 3.23 -3.45
N GLU A 34 -11.41 1.96 -3.82
CA GLU A 34 -10.18 1.26 -4.22
C GLU A 34 -9.50 1.97 -5.40
N SER A 35 -10.26 2.40 -6.40
CA SER A 35 -9.73 3.13 -7.55
C SER A 35 -9.10 4.48 -7.15
N LEU A 36 -9.78 5.27 -6.31
CA LEU A 36 -9.27 6.56 -5.84
C LEU A 36 -7.98 6.38 -5.02
N VAL A 37 -7.94 5.37 -4.16
CA VAL A 37 -6.75 5.04 -3.36
C VAL A 37 -5.61 4.53 -4.25
N ALA A 38 -5.88 3.62 -5.20
CA ALA A 38 -4.87 3.07 -6.11
C ALA A 38 -4.19 4.16 -6.96
N ASN A 39 -4.96 5.18 -7.34
CA ASN A 39 -4.51 6.28 -8.20
C ASN A 39 -3.92 7.47 -7.41
N PHE A 40 -3.89 7.41 -6.08
CA PHE A 40 -3.26 8.43 -5.25
C PHE A 40 -1.79 8.64 -5.62
N ARG A 41 -1.26 9.86 -5.46
CA ARG A 41 0.15 10.15 -5.74
C ARG A 41 0.93 10.48 -4.46
N PRO A 42 2.03 9.75 -4.18
CA PRO A 42 2.62 8.70 -5.00
C PRO A 42 1.90 7.34 -4.87
N SER A 43 1.75 6.63 -5.98
CA SER A 43 0.89 5.43 -6.12
C SER A 43 1.27 4.25 -5.24
N TRP A 44 2.52 4.20 -4.78
CA TRP A 44 2.94 3.14 -3.88
C TRP A 44 2.22 3.21 -2.51
N TRP A 45 1.87 4.40 -2.01
CA TRP A 45 1.10 4.54 -0.75
C TRP A 45 -0.29 3.95 -0.90
N GLY A 46 -0.95 4.26 -2.02
CA GLY A 46 -2.25 3.69 -2.38
C GLY A 46 -2.19 2.17 -2.50
N ARG A 47 -1.20 1.64 -3.23
CA ARG A 47 -0.99 0.19 -3.34
C ARG A 47 -0.72 -0.47 -2.00
N MET A 48 0.03 0.16 -1.10
CA MET A 48 0.26 -0.38 0.23
C MET A 48 -1.01 -0.34 1.09
N ALA A 49 -1.81 0.71 0.99
CA ALA A 49 -3.12 0.75 1.65
C ALA A 49 -4.01 -0.42 1.19
N LEU A 50 -4.03 -0.69 -0.11
CA LEU A 50 -4.83 -1.77 -0.70
C LEU A 50 -4.23 -3.17 -0.53
N SER A 51 -2.95 -3.27 -0.18
CA SER A 51 -2.27 -4.55 -0.03
C SER A 51 -2.81 -5.34 1.16
N THR A 52 -3.23 -6.58 0.93
CA THR A 52 -3.67 -7.53 1.95
C THR A 52 -2.52 -8.40 2.49
N GLY A 53 -1.32 -8.28 1.93
CA GLY A 53 -0.15 -9.03 2.37
C GLY A 53 0.43 -8.56 3.71
N PRO A 54 1.38 -9.31 4.30
CA PRO A 54 2.05 -8.91 5.53
C PRO A 54 2.67 -7.51 5.44
N GLY A 55 2.32 -6.63 6.39
CA GLY A 55 2.77 -5.24 6.40
C GLY A 55 1.99 -4.30 5.48
N GLY A 56 0.99 -4.80 4.76
CA GLY A 56 0.03 -4.01 4.00
C GLY A 56 -1.08 -3.40 4.86
N GLY A 57 -1.91 -2.60 4.22
CA GLY A 57 -3.02 -1.88 4.83
C GLY A 57 -4.33 -2.66 4.98
N GLY A 58 -4.43 -3.87 4.42
CA GLY A 58 -5.60 -4.74 4.56
C GLY A 58 -6.73 -4.46 3.58
N GLY A 59 -6.65 -3.37 2.81
CA GLY A 59 -7.62 -3.03 1.78
C GLY A 59 -8.93 -2.44 2.30
N ILE A 60 -9.83 -2.17 1.35
CA ILE A 60 -11.18 -1.67 1.61
C ILE A 60 -12.11 -2.87 1.64
N LEU A 61 -12.93 -2.98 2.67
CA LEU A 61 -13.81 -4.13 2.90
C LEU A 61 -15.26 -3.68 3.07
N LEU A 62 -16.15 -4.65 2.95
CA LEU A 62 -17.58 -4.50 3.25
C LEU A 62 -17.90 -5.29 4.51
N ARG A 63 -18.68 -4.71 5.42
CA ARG A 63 -19.34 -5.45 6.51
C ARG A 63 -20.82 -5.06 6.60
N LYS A 64 -21.64 -6.00 7.07
CA LYS A 64 -23.03 -5.71 7.42
C LYS A 64 -23.08 -4.89 8.71
N ILE A 65 -23.96 -3.91 8.74
CA ILE A 65 -24.30 -3.10 9.92
C ILE A 65 -25.82 -3.04 10.05
N ALA A 66 -26.30 -2.54 11.20
CA ALA A 66 -27.72 -2.29 11.38
C ALA A 66 -28.25 -1.39 10.26
N GLY A 67 -29.31 -1.84 9.57
CA GLY A 67 -29.92 -1.09 8.48
C GLY A 67 -29.11 -1.01 7.18
N GLY A 68 -27.98 -1.72 7.02
CA GLY A 68 -27.26 -1.69 5.75
C GLY A 68 -25.86 -2.30 5.71
N MET A 69 -24.98 -1.66 4.94
CA MET A 69 -23.61 -2.09 4.67
C MET A 69 -22.65 -0.93 4.93
N GLU A 70 -21.52 -1.22 5.57
CA GLU A 70 -20.43 -0.28 5.76
C GLU A 70 -19.26 -0.63 4.82
N VAL A 71 -18.78 0.38 4.10
CA VAL A 71 -17.53 0.34 3.34
C VAL A 71 -16.45 0.93 4.23
N TYR A 72 -15.47 0.13 4.66
CA TYR A 72 -14.46 0.59 5.62
C TYR A 72 -13.05 0.12 5.25
N TYR A 73 -12.05 0.81 5.79
CA TYR A 73 -10.65 0.42 5.67
C TYR A 73 -10.21 -0.44 6.85
N ALA A 74 -9.65 -1.62 6.56
CA ALA A 74 -9.35 -2.60 7.61
C ALA A 74 -8.13 -2.25 8.47
N ASN A 75 -7.16 -1.51 7.91
CA ASN A 75 -5.84 -1.24 8.50
C ASN A 75 -5.23 -2.46 9.23
N SER A 76 -4.80 -3.48 8.48
CA SER A 76 -4.17 -4.68 9.07
C SER A 76 -2.70 -4.50 9.49
N GLY A 77 -2.08 -3.38 9.12
CA GLY A 77 -0.66 -3.13 9.32
C GLY A 77 -0.36 -2.24 10.53
N PRO A 78 0.90 -2.21 11.00
CA PRO A 78 1.34 -1.29 12.05
C PRO A 78 1.35 0.18 11.60
N TYR A 79 1.16 0.42 10.30
CA TYR A 79 1.17 1.74 9.70
C TYR A 79 -0.12 1.96 8.92
N ASN A 80 -0.86 3.02 9.25
CA ASN A 80 -2.10 3.36 8.57
C ASN A 80 -1.81 4.14 7.28
N TYR A 81 -1.69 3.41 6.17
CA TYR A 81 -1.38 3.97 4.86
C TYR A 81 -2.51 4.87 4.35
N LEU A 82 -3.77 4.50 4.56
CA LEU A 82 -4.91 5.30 4.12
C LEU A 82 -5.00 6.64 4.84
N ALA A 83 -4.69 6.70 6.14
CA ALA A 83 -4.65 7.96 6.88
C ALA A 83 -3.64 8.96 6.30
N VAL A 84 -2.51 8.47 5.75
CA VAL A 84 -1.53 9.30 5.05
C VAL A 84 -2.04 9.74 3.67
N VAL A 85 -2.78 8.89 2.97
CA VAL A 85 -3.45 9.24 1.70
C VAL A 85 -4.48 10.36 1.94
N GLU A 86 -5.28 10.24 2.99
CA GLU A 86 -6.34 11.17 3.37
C GLU A 86 -5.80 12.53 3.84
N ARG A 87 -4.93 12.50 4.86
CA ARG A 87 -4.47 13.72 5.55
C ARG A 87 -3.21 14.30 4.94
N GLY A 88 -2.51 13.53 4.12
CA GLY A 88 -1.17 13.85 3.68
C GLY A 88 -0.14 13.65 4.79
N ARG A 89 1.08 14.09 4.52
CA ARG A 89 2.18 14.07 5.48
C ARG A 89 3.14 15.21 5.18
N GLY A 90 3.53 15.95 6.21
CA GLY A 90 4.58 16.97 6.09
C GLY A 90 5.93 16.38 5.67
N SER A 91 6.86 17.25 5.28
CA SER A 91 8.25 16.85 5.15
C SER A 91 8.83 16.46 6.51
N TYR A 92 9.78 15.54 6.50
CA TYR A 92 10.51 15.16 7.71
C TYR A 92 11.91 14.65 7.39
N ASP A 93 12.80 14.76 8.39
CA ASP A 93 14.15 14.22 8.31
C ASP A 93 14.10 12.68 8.38
N MET A 94 14.39 12.04 7.26
CA MET A 94 14.47 10.59 7.14
C MET A 94 15.69 10.01 7.84
N ARG A 95 16.74 10.80 8.09
CA ARG A 95 17.98 10.30 8.69
C ARG A 95 17.73 9.57 10.00
N ALA A 96 16.92 10.16 10.89
CA ALA A 96 16.61 9.55 12.17
C ALA A 96 15.83 8.24 12.02
N ALA A 97 14.96 8.11 11.02
CA ALA A 97 14.25 6.87 10.74
C ALA A 97 15.18 5.80 10.13
N LEU A 98 16.03 6.20 9.19
CA LEU A 98 17.02 5.35 8.53
C LEU A 98 18.03 4.78 9.54
N LEU A 99 18.52 5.60 10.47
CA LEU A 99 19.47 5.18 11.51
C LEU A 99 18.85 4.36 12.65
N ARG A 100 17.52 4.40 12.81
CA ARG A 100 16.76 3.52 13.72
C ARG A 100 16.44 2.16 13.10
N SER A 101 16.67 1.98 11.79
CA SER A 101 16.41 0.72 11.10
C SER A 101 17.24 -0.42 11.70
N PRO A 102 16.70 -1.65 11.78
CA PRO A 102 17.48 -2.84 12.13
C PRO A 102 18.67 -3.12 11.18
N ARG A 103 18.68 -2.50 9.99
CA ARG A 103 19.79 -2.61 9.02
C ARG A 103 20.92 -1.61 9.28
N ALA A 104 20.72 -0.64 10.17
CA ALA A 104 21.78 0.27 10.57
C ALA A 104 22.87 -0.48 11.35
N ARG A 105 24.11 -0.07 11.14
CA ARG A 105 25.31 -0.62 11.76
C ARG A 105 26.01 0.48 12.55
N SER A 106 26.87 0.07 13.48
CA SER A 106 27.78 0.98 14.18
C SER A 106 29.17 0.85 13.58
N GLY A 107 29.83 1.98 13.30
CA GLY A 107 31.23 2.04 12.92
C GLY A 107 31.96 3.10 13.74
N ASN A 108 33.25 3.32 13.43
CA ASN A 108 34.10 4.26 14.17
C ASN A 108 33.55 5.70 14.21
N SER A 109 32.80 6.09 13.18
CA SER A 109 32.18 7.42 13.06
C SER A 109 30.71 7.47 13.52
N GLY A 110 30.26 6.46 14.28
CA GLY A 110 28.90 6.35 14.79
C GLY A 110 27.99 5.44 13.97
N LYS A 111 26.67 5.57 14.17
CA LYS A 111 25.68 4.77 13.45
C LYS A 111 25.57 5.20 11.99
N TYR A 112 25.47 4.21 11.11
CA TYR A 112 25.28 4.40 9.68
C TYR A 112 24.39 3.32 9.08
N ILE A 113 23.78 3.60 7.93
CA ILE A 113 23.06 2.61 7.12
C ILE A 113 23.48 2.76 5.67
N VAL A 114 23.62 1.62 4.98
CA VAL A 114 23.91 1.56 3.55
C VAL A 114 22.62 1.26 2.82
N VAL A 115 22.22 2.17 1.93
CA VAL A 115 21.01 2.07 1.13
C VAL A 115 21.40 1.70 -0.31
N PRO A 116 20.98 0.54 -0.82
CA PRO A 116 21.16 0.19 -2.22
C PRO A 116 20.21 1.02 -3.10
N MET A 117 20.73 1.48 -4.23
CA MET A 117 20.00 2.20 -5.26
C MET A 117 20.08 1.38 -6.55
N THR A 118 18.94 1.18 -7.20
CA THR A 118 18.82 0.47 -8.50
C THR A 118 18.50 1.41 -9.67
N GLN A 119 18.28 2.70 -9.38
CA GLN A 119 18.07 3.75 -10.37
C GLN A 119 19.02 4.93 -10.12
N ASN A 120 19.41 5.59 -11.21
CA ASN A 120 20.17 6.84 -11.17
C ASN A 120 19.27 8.01 -10.72
N ARG A 121 19.89 9.15 -10.39
CA ARG A 121 19.16 10.36 -9.96
C ARG A 121 18.11 10.84 -10.99
N GLY A 122 18.34 10.58 -12.27
CA GLY A 122 17.40 10.88 -13.37
C GLY A 122 16.39 9.77 -13.70
N GLY A 123 16.35 8.69 -12.91
CA GLY A 123 15.39 7.58 -13.10
C GLY A 123 15.86 6.46 -14.03
N SER A 124 16.94 6.63 -14.79
CA SER A 124 17.50 5.56 -15.63
C SER A 124 17.97 4.37 -14.78
N PRO A 125 17.85 3.13 -15.28
CA PRO A 125 18.31 1.95 -14.55
C PRO A 125 19.81 2.00 -14.33
N ILE A 126 20.27 1.48 -13.19
CA ILE A 126 21.70 1.26 -12.94
C ILE A 126 22.10 -0.03 -13.65
N ASN A 127 23.03 0.07 -14.61
CA ASN A 127 23.62 -1.03 -15.36
C ASN A 127 24.98 -0.60 -15.95
N ASP A 128 25.65 -1.52 -16.65
CA ASP A 128 26.94 -1.29 -17.33
C ASP A 128 26.86 -0.36 -18.56
N GLN A 129 25.69 -0.23 -19.17
CA GLN A 129 25.46 0.70 -20.29
C GLN A 129 25.35 2.16 -19.83
N ASN A 130 24.68 2.39 -18.70
CA ASN A 130 24.41 3.72 -18.17
C ASN A 130 25.47 4.18 -17.16
N ASN A 131 26.32 3.28 -16.67
CA ASN A 131 27.24 3.56 -15.59
C ASN A 131 28.55 2.77 -15.68
N GLN A 132 29.63 3.39 -15.19
CA GLN A 132 30.89 2.71 -15.02
C GLN A 132 30.86 1.77 -13.80
N VAL A 133 31.11 0.48 -14.04
CA VAL A 133 31.16 -0.56 -13.00
C VAL A 133 32.50 -0.53 -12.29
N ASN A 134 32.49 -0.33 -10.97
CA ASN A 134 33.69 -0.39 -10.13
C ASN A 134 34.22 -1.82 -10.07
N SER A 135 33.39 -2.74 -9.57
CA SER A 135 33.77 -4.12 -9.30
C SER A 135 32.58 -5.07 -9.34
N VAL A 136 32.92 -6.34 -9.50
CA VAL A 136 31.97 -7.46 -9.43
C VAL A 136 32.06 -8.11 -8.06
N LEU A 137 30.91 -8.36 -7.46
CA LEU A 137 30.73 -9.08 -6.21
C LEU A 137 30.17 -10.47 -6.54
N ARG A 138 30.97 -11.49 -6.29
CA ARG A 138 30.59 -12.91 -6.43
C ARG A 138 30.28 -13.49 -5.08
N ARG A 139 29.29 -14.37 -5.03
CA ARG A 139 29.06 -15.20 -3.86
C ARG A 139 30.22 -16.21 -3.72
N THR A 140 31.01 -16.05 -2.67
CA THR A 140 32.19 -16.91 -2.39
C THR A 140 31.91 -18.00 -1.37
N GLY A 141 30.73 -17.99 -0.74
CA GLY A 141 30.32 -19.05 0.17
C GLY A 141 29.31 -18.57 1.21
N HIS A 142 29.41 -19.13 2.41
CA HIS A 142 28.56 -18.80 3.55
C HIS A 142 29.38 -18.59 4.81
N TYR A 143 28.83 -17.82 5.75
CA TYR A 143 29.33 -17.74 7.12
C TYR A 143 28.15 -17.77 8.10
N VAL A 144 28.40 -18.12 9.36
CA VAL A 144 27.40 -18.04 10.43
C VAL A 144 27.61 -16.73 11.16
N ASP A 145 26.56 -15.91 11.28
CA ASP A 145 26.65 -14.65 12.04
C ASP A 145 26.62 -14.89 13.55
N GLN A 146 26.85 -13.84 14.34
CA GLN A 146 26.85 -13.90 15.82
C GLN A 146 25.51 -14.36 16.42
N GLN A 147 24.43 -14.42 15.61
CA GLN A 147 23.10 -14.88 16.00
C GLN A 147 22.83 -16.31 15.53
N GLY A 148 23.85 -17.03 15.05
CA GLY A 148 23.72 -18.39 14.54
C GLY A 148 23.09 -18.50 13.15
N LYS A 149 22.84 -17.38 12.44
CA LYS A 149 22.17 -17.40 11.14
C LYS A 149 23.19 -17.54 10.01
N LYS A 150 22.93 -18.47 9.09
CA LYS A 150 23.71 -18.65 7.86
C LYS A 150 23.51 -17.43 6.95
N ARG A 151 24.60 -16.72 6.67
CA ARG A 151 24.67 -15.57 5.77
C ARG A 151 25.46 -15.90 4.52
N ILE A 152 25.20 -15.15 3.45
CA ILE A 152 25.95 -15.27 2.19
C ILE A 152 27.24 -14.46 2.33
N LYS A 153 28.37 -15.08 1.99
CA LYS A 153 29.66 -14.43 1.86
C LYS A 153 29.83 -13.97 0.41
N TYR A 154 30.17 -12.70 0.23
CA TYR A 154 30.55 -12.15 -1.06
C TYR A 154 32.05 -11.85 -1.06
N GLY A 155 32.71 -12.15 -2.16
CA GLY A 155 34.08 -11.72 -2.44
C GLY A 155 34.10 -10.80 -3.64
N LYS A 156 35.08 -9.90 -3.67
CA LYS A 156 35.36 -9.06 -4.82
C LYS A 156 36.05 -9.93 -5.88
N VAL A 157 35.44 -10.06 -7.05
CA VAL A 157 36.02 -10.76 -8.19
C VAL A 157 36.54 -9.67 -9.11
N GLU A 158 37.79 -9.27 -8.85
CA GLU A 158 38.55 -8.30 -9.63
C GLU A 158 37.89 -6.91 -9.81
N THR A 159 38.69 -5.97 -10.30
CA THR A 159 38.25 -4.63 -10.69
C THR A 159 37.85 -4.67 -12.16
N TRP A 160 36.55 -4.64 -12.46
CA TRP A 160 36.06 -4.46 -13.83
C TRP A 160 36.69 -3.20 -14.44
N SER A 161 36.52 -2.05 -13.78
CA SER A 161 37.27 -0.83 -14.10
C SER A 161 38.03 -0.27 -12.89
N GLY A 162 37.62 -0.61 -11.66
CA GLY A 162 38.15 -0.05 -10.41
C GLY A 162 37.85 1.44 -10.20
N LYS A 163 37.28 2.12 -11.19
CA LYS A 163 37.11 3.58 -11.24
C LYS A 163 35.64 4.04 -11.23
N GLY A 164 34.70 3.10 -11.20
CA GLY A 164 33.26 3.37 -11.19
C GLY A 164 32.63 3.56 -9.79
N ASN A 165 31.32 3.83 -9.77
CA ASN A 165 30.50 3.91 -8.53
C ASN A 165 29.40 2.84 -8.45
N VAL A 166 29.34 1.93 -9.43
CA VAL A 166 28.41 0.81 -9.48
C VAL A 166 29.10 -0.48 -9.07
N PHE A 167 28.38 -1.34 -8.34
CA PHE A 167 28.80 -2.70 -8.06
C PHE A 167 27.88 -3.66 -8.82
N ALA A 168 28.48 -4.61 -9.55
CA ALA A 168 27.77 -5.71 -10.18
C ALA A 168 27.72 -6.90 -9.23
N PHE A 169 26.63 -7.65 -9.22
CA PHE A 169 26.41 -8.84 -8.40
C PHE A 169 26.10 -10.02 -9.30
N GLU A 170 26.99 -11.01 -9.32
CA GLU A 170 26.74 -12.25 -10.05
C GLU A 170 25.52 -12.97 -9.48
N GLN A 171 24.55 -13.29 -10.34
CA GLN A 171 23.35 -14.06 -9.99
C GLN A 171 23.50 -15.55 -10.33
N GLY A 172 24.46 -15.89 -11.19
CA GLY A 172 24.70 -17.23 -11.69
C GLY A 172 24.52 -17.32 -13.21
N PRO A 173 24.80 -18.49 -13.79
CA PRO A 173 24.65 -18.72 -15.21
C PRO A 173 23.16 -18.74 -15.59
N VAL A 174 22.80 -18.03 -16.66
CA VAL A 174 21.48 -18.14 -17.30
C VAL A 174 21.38 -19.44 -18.10
N LYS A 175 20.15 -19.89 -18.39
CA LYS A 175 19.92 -20.97 -19.36
C LYS A 175 20.53 -20.55 -20.71
N GLY A 176 21.68 -21.12 -21.06
CA GLY A 176 22.51 -20.69 -22.20
C GLY A 176 23.97 -20.37 -21.87
N GLY A 177 24.39 -20.45 -20.60
CA GLY A 177 25.80 -20.41 -20.19
C GLY A 177 26.39 -19.02 -19.93
N GLY A 178 25.69 -17.94 -20.28
CA GLY A 178 26.09 -16.57 -19.93
C GLY A 178 25.91 -16.26 -18.44
N MET A 179 26.67 -15.31 -17.89
CA MET A 179 26.53 -14.87 -16.50
C MET A 179 25.53 -13.71 -16.41
N GLN A 180 24.55 -13.78 -15.50
CA GLN A 180 23.66 -12.65 -15.22
C GLN A 180 24.20 -11.81 -14.07
N TYR A 181 24.09 -10.49 -14.23
CA TYR A 181 24.48 -9.50 -13.24
C TYR A 181 23.27 -8.67 -12.82
N SER A 182 23.17 -8.38 -11.53
CA SER A 182 22.39 -7.24 -11.05
C SER A 182 23.33 -6.11 -10.64
N PHE A 183 22.90 -4.87 -10.77
CA PHE A 183 23.77 -3.71 -10.54
C PHE A 183 23.15 -2.79 -9.49
N ALA A 184 23.99 -2.24 -8.60
CA ALA A 184 23.54 -1.27 -7.62
C ALA A 184 24.61 -0.20 -7.35
N LYS A 185 24.13 0.99 -7.01
CA LYS A 185 24.92 2.01 -6.30
C LYS A 185 24.58 1.95 -4.82
N PHE A 186 25.49 2.39 -3.98
CA PHE A 186 25.26 2.46 -2.55
C PHE A 186 25.36 3.90 -2.08
N VAL A 187 24.42 4.31 -1.25
CA VAL A 187 24.50 5.56 -0.51
C VAL A 187 24.55 5.26 0.98
N THR A 188 25.52 5.86 1.66
CA THR A 188 25.66 5.72 3.11
C THR A 188 25.04 6.93 3.80
N VAL A 189 24.13 6.66 4.74
CA VAL A 189 23.55 7.68 5.62
C VAL A 189 24.13 7.49 7.00
N SER A 190 24.70 8.55 7.57
CA SER A 190 25.32 8.57 8.90
C SER A 190 24.73 9.68 9.76
N GLN A 191 25.11 9.73 11.03
CA GLN A 191 24.74 10.82 11.95
C GLN A 191 25.18 12.21 11.43
N ARG A 192 26.27 12.28 10.65
CA ARG A 192 26.79 13.54 10.09
C ARG A 192 26.15 13.90 8.75
N SER A 193 25.40 13.00 8.14
CA SER A 193 24.73 13.27 6.87
C SER A 193 23.63 14.31 7.06
N GLY A 194 23.51 15.26 6.13
CA GLY A 194 22.42 16.24 6.06
C GLY A 194 21.56 16.05 4.81
N GLY A 195 20.46 16.80 4.69
CA GLY A 195 19.65 16.87 3.47
C GLY A 195 18.76 15.65 3.18
N TRP A 196 18.62 14.71 4.11
CA TRP A 196 17.77 13.53 3.97
C TRP A 196 16.30 13.84 4.26
N GLN A 197 15.71 14.74 3.48
CA GLN A 197 14.32 15.18 3.68
C GLN A 197 13.37 14.38 2.80
N GLN A 198 12.36 13.77 3.42
CA GLN A 198 11.23 13.23 2.67
C GLN A 198 10.38 14.39 2.18
N LYS A 199 10.05 14.40 0.88
CA LYS A 199 9.12 15.39 0.33
C LYS A 199 7.72 15.24 0.96
N PRO A 200 6.99 16.35 1.14
CA PRO A 200 5.62 16.29 1.65
C PRO A 200 4.73 15.49 0.70
N ILE A 201 3.69 14.90 1.27
CA ILE A 201 2.63 14.20 0.57
C ILE A 201 1.36 15.04 0.76
N VAL A 202 0.75 15.43 -0.35
CA VAL A 202 -0.52 16.18 -0.34
C VAL A 202 -1.65 15.19 -0.10
N GLY A 203 -2.44 15.42 0.95
CA GLY A 203 -3.60 14.59 1.28
C GLY A 203 -4.77 14.84 0.33
N VAL A 204 -5.62 13.83 0.15
CA VAL A 204 -6.88 13.95 -0.58
C VAL A 204 -8.00 13.36 0.27
N PRO A 205 -9.05 14.13 0.60
CA PRO A 205 -10.12 13.65 1.48
C PRO A 205 -11.07 12.69 0.74
N ILE A 206 -10.66 11.45 0.48
CA ILE A 206 -11.38 10.49 -0.37
C ILE A 206 -12.64 10.01 0.36
N GLU A 207 -12.54 9.60 1.62
CA GLU A 207 -13.67 9.12 2.44
C GLU A 207 -14.80 10.16 2.49
N ASN A 208 -14.47 11.40 2.83
CA ASN A 208 -15.45 12.49 2.89
C ASN A 208 -16.12 12.78 1.53
N ARG A 209 -15.39 12.60 0.41
CA ARG A 209 -15.96 12.79 -0.93
C ARG A 209 -16.90 11.66 -1.29
N LEU A 210 -16.54 10.42 -0.96
CA LEU A 210 -17.38 9.26 -1.20
C LEU A 210 -18.64 9.30 -0.35
N GLN A 211 -18.53 9.67 0.93
CA GLN A 211 -19.70 9.80 1.81
C GLN A 211 -20.72 10.79 1.23
N LYS A 212 -20.27 11.99 0.83
CA LYS A 212 -21.14 12.99 0.21
C LYS A 212 -21.81 12.50 -1.08
N GLU A 213 -21.10 11.70 -1.87
CA GLU A 213 -21.65 11.12 -3.08
C GLU A 213 -22.70 10.06 -2.78
N VAL A 214 -22.43 9.16 -1.83
CA VAL A 214 -23.39 8.14 -1.37
C VAL A 214 -24.64 8.82 -0.81
N ASP A 215 -24.49 9.82 0.05
CA ASP A 215 -25.61 10.58 0.63
C ASP A 215 -26.51 11.17 -0.47
N ARG A 216 -25.88 11.76 -1.49
CA ARG A 216 -26.61 12.31 -2.65
C ARG A 216 -27.33 11.21 -3.43
N THR A 217 -26.69 10.07 -3.67
CA THR A 217 -27.31 8.94 -4.38
C THR A 217 -28.51 8.40 -3.60
N LEU A 218 -28.39 8.24 -2.29
CA LEU A 218 -29.49 7.77 -1.43
C LEU A 218 -30.69 8.73 -1.48
N GLN A 219 -30.46 10.03 -1.60
CA GLN A 219 -31.53 11.03 -1.69
C GLN A 219 -32.18 11.09 -3.07
N THR A 220 -31.41 10.91 -4.14
CA THR A 220 -31.83 11.31 -5.50
C THR A 220 -32.02 10.17 -6.48
N ASP A 221 -31.54 8.95 -6.20
CA ASP A 221 -31.62 7.86 -7.16
C ASP A 221 -33.04 7.28 -7.25
N GLN A 222 -33.67 7.50 -8.40
CA GLN A 222 -35.01 7.01 -8.73
C GLN A 222 -35.13 5.47 -8.63
N ARG A 223 -34.04 4.73 -8.87
CA ARG A 223 -34.02 3.27 -8.78
C ARG A 223 -34.18 2.81 -7.33
N LEU A 224 -33.56 3.53 -6.38
CA LEU A 224 -33.74 3.27 -4.95
C LEU A 224 -35.16 3.60 -4.53
N GLN A 225 -35.67 4.78 -4.91
CA GLN A 225 -37.03 5.20 -4.58
C GLN A 225 -38.07 4.19 -5.09
N LYS A 226 -37.90 3.71 -6.33
CA LYS A 226 -38.74 2.65 -6.90
C LYS A 226 -38.65 1.34 -6.11
N ALA A 227 -37.44 0.90 -5.74
CA ALA A 227 -37.26 -0.31 -4.95
C ALA A 227 -37.94 -0.22 -3.57
N ILE A 228 -37.87 0.94 -2.92
CA ILE A 228 -38.54 1.21 -1.63
C ILE A 228 -40.06 1.14 -1.79
N VAL A 229 -40.63 1.80 -2.80
CA VAL A 229 -42.08 1.78 -3.05
C VAL A 229 -42.59 0.37 -3.30
N GLU A 230 -41.93 -0.38 -4.20
CA GLU A 230 -42.34 -1.75 -4.52
C GLU A 230 -42.24 -2.70 -3.32
N ASP A 231 -41.21 -2.57 -2.49
CA ASP A 231 -41.07 -3.37 -1.27
C ASP A 231 -42.12 -2.98 -0.22
N ALA A 232 -42.45 -1.68 -0.09
CA ALA A 232 -43.46 -1.18 0.83
C ALA A 232 -44.88 -1.65 0.44
N GLU A 233 -45.23 -1.63 -0.85
CA GLU A 233 -46.52 -2.15 -1.35
C GLU A 233 -46.71 -3.62 -0.99
N VAL A 234 -45.68 -4.45 -1.23
CA VAL A 234 -45.69 -5.87 -0.88
C VAL A 234 -45.84 -6.07 0.63
N PHE A 235 -45.10 -5.30 1.43
CA PHE A 235 -45.17 -5.36 2.88
C PHE A 235 -46.57 -4.97 3.40
N LEU A 236 -47.15 -3.87 2.91
CA LEU A 236 -48.47 -3.41 3.31
C LEU A 236 -49.55 -4.43 2.96
N THR A 237 -49.53 -4.97 1.74
CA THR A 237 -50.48 -6.00 1.29
C THR A 237 -50.41 -7.25 2.19
N LYS A 238 -49.19 -7.68 2.55
CA LYS A 238 -48.95 -8.88 3.35
C LYS A 238 -49.45 -8.75 4.80
N TYR A 239 -49.36 -7.55 5.39
CA TYR A 239 -49.56 -7.37 6.83
C TYR A 239 -50.79 -6.54 7.22
N PHE A 240 -51.38 -5.77 6.30
CA PHE A 240 -52.42 -4.79 6.63
C PHE A 240 -53.70 -4.90 5.79
N ASP A 241 -53.66 -5.43 4.56
CA ASP A 241 -54.86 -5.61 3.72
C ASP A 241 -55.58 -6.94 3.99
N ARG A 242 -55.99 -7.18 5.24
CA ARG A 242 -56.93 -8.26 5.61
C ARG A 242 -58.38 -7.85 5.43
#